data_AF-A0A2E1BU77-F1
#
_entry.id   AF-A0A2E1BU77-F1
#
_cell.length_a   1.000
_cell.length_b   1.000
_cell.length_c   1.000
_cell.angle_alpha   90.00
_cell.angle_beta   90.00
_cell.angle_gamma   90.00
#
_symmetry.space_group_name_H-M   'P 1'
#
loop_
_entity.id
_entity.type
_entity.pdbx_description
1 polymer ?
#
loop_
_entity_poly.entity_id
_entity_poly.type
_entity_poly.pdbx_seq_one_letter_code
_entity_poly.pdbx_strand_id
1 'polypeptide(L)'
;FGGKENMELTSIINHILDPKILGILARIIVSDVYKVLQPDDKDFFRETREKMLNKKIEEIELESEKYIPILQKELNPFRKILKDNDFFSGNKPMYCDYLLFGFFMWARNTSPKQLLDKNDVLWSWRQRMLNLFDGFAKKSNGYEIK
;
A
#
# COMPACT_ATOMS: atom_id res chain seq x y z
N PHE A 1 -15.51 -18.06 -6.51
CA PHE A 1 -14.09 -17.95 -6.11
C PHE A 1 -13.47 -19.35 -6.20
N GLY A 2 -12.34 -19.52 -6.90
CA GLY A 2 -11.59 -20.81 -6.87
C GLY A 2 -11.40 -21.56 -8.20
N GLY A 3 -11.82 -21.00 -9.35
CA GLY A 3 -11.43 -21.57 -10.65
C GLY A 3 -9.94 -21.36 -10.90
N LYS A 4 -9.24 -22.41 -11.37
CA LYS A 4 -7.79 -22.38 -11.63
C LYS A 4 -7.37 -21.19 -12.50
N GLU A 5 -8.14 -20.88 -13.54
CA GLU A 5 -7.91 -19.74 -14.45
C GLU A 5 -7.93 -18.38 -13.72
N ASN A 6 -8.87 -18.20 -12.79
CA ASN A 6 -8.95 -16.97 -11.98
C ASN A 6 -7.75 -16.85 -11.02
N MET A 7 -7.25 -17.98 -10.50
CA MET A 7 -6.06 -18.00 -9.64
C MET A 7 -4.79 -17.67 -10.44
N GLU A 8 -4.66 -18.19 -11.66
CA GLU A 8 -3.53 -17.91 -12.54
C GLU A 8 -3.51 -16.44 -12.99
N LEU A 9 -4.65 -15.88 -13.40
CA LEU A 9 -4.77 -14.45 -13.72
C LEU A 9 -4.44 -13.55 -12.52
N THR A 10 -4.84 -13.98 -11.32
CA THR A 10 -4.53 -13.26 -10.08
C THR A 10 -3.05 -13.35 -9.71
N SER A 11 -2.39 -14.47 -9.98
CA SER A 11 -0.95 -14.64 -9.73
C SER A 11 -0.10 -13.70 -10.59
N ILE A 12 -0.52 -13.46 -11.85
CA ILE A 12 0.13 -12.48 -12.73
C ILE A 12 0.13 -11.09 -12.07
N ILE A 13 -0.99 -10.72 -11.46
CA ILE A 13 -1.13 -9.44 -10.76
C ILE A 13 -0.14 -9.35 -9.58
N ASN A 14 0.06 -10.42 -8.80
CA ASN A 14 1.09 -10.45 -7.75
C ASN A 14 2.49 -10.19 -8.31
N HIS A 15 2.88 -10.94 -9.34
CA HIS A 15 4.24 -10.85 -9.88
C HIS A 15 4.55 -9.49 -10.52
N ILE A 16 3.54 -8.81 -11.07
CA ILE A 16 3.71 -7.52 -11.73
C ILE A 16 3.62 -6.35 -10.74
N LEU A 17 2.65 -6.38 -9.82
CA LEU A 17 2.37 -5.23 -8.95
C LEU A 17 3.29 -5.17 -7.75
N ASP A 18 3.54 -6.32 -7.13
CA ASP A 18 4.16 -6.37 -5.80
C ASP A 18 5.55 -5.73 -5.82
N PRO A 19 6.50 -6.10 -6.69
CA PRO A 19 7.87 -5.58 -6.58
C PRO A 19 7.95 -4.06 -6.79
N LYS A 20 7.14 -3.51 -7.70
CA LYS A 20 7.21 -2.10 -8.08
C LYS A 20 6.52 -1.21 -7.05
N ILE A 21 5.28 -1.54 -6.67
CA ILE A 21 4.52 -0.76 -5.68
C ILE A 21 5.18 -0.89 -4.31
N LEU A 22 5.61 -2.10 -3.91
CA LEU A 22 6.32 -2.34 -2.65
C LEU A 22 7.62 -1.54 -2.59
N GLY A 23 8.42 -1.55 -3.66
CA GLY A 23 9.71 -0.85 -3.70
C GLY A 23 9.57 0.67 -3.57
N ILE A 24 8.57 1.27 -4.23
CA ILE A 24 8.28 2.70 -4.12
C ILE A 24 7.73 3.01 -2.73
N LEU A 25 6.75 2.24 -2.26
CA LEU A 25 6.11 2.46 -0.96
C LEU A 25 7.10 2.34 0.19
N ALA A 26 8.00 1.34 0.15
CA ALA A 26 9.06 1.18 1.14
C ALA A 26 9.92 2.44 1.27
N ARG A 27 10.26 3.11 0.16
CA ARG A 27 11.01 4.38 0.19
C ARG A 27 10.23 5.53 0.81
N ILE A 28 8.89 5.50 0.74
CA ILE A 28 8.03 6.51 1.37
C ILE A 28 7.98 6.31 2.90
N ILE A 29 7.89 5.07 3.36
CA ILE A 29 7.52 4.77 4.76
C ILE A 29 8.63 4.13 5.61
N VAL A 30 9.79 3.73 5.06
CA VAL A 30 10.82 2.98 5.81
C VAL A 30 11.28 3.68 7.10
N SER A 31 11.45 5.00 7.07
CA SER A 31 11.79 5.76 8.29
C SER A 31 10.65 5.73 9.30
N ASP A 32 9.40 5.87 8.84
CA ASP A 32 8.24 5.83 9.75
C ASP A 32 8.06 4.45 10.38
N VAL A 33 8.29 3.38 9.59
CA VAL A 33 8.34 2.01 10.11
C VAL A 33 9.40 1.90 11.19
N TYR A 34 10.62 2.36 10.94
CA TYR A 34 11.71 2.32 11.92
C TYR A 34 11.38 3.05 13.24
N LYS A 35 10.64 4.15 13.16
CA LYS A 35 10.21 4.93 14.33
C LYS A 35 9.23 4.15 15.20
N VAL A 36 8.28 3.43 14.61
CA VAL A 36 7.20 2.71 15.32
C VAL A 36 7.53 1.26 15.68
N LEU A 37 8.66 0.72 15.20
CA LEU A 37 9.12 -0.63 15.55
C LEU A 37 9.46 -0.74 17.04
N GLN A 38 9.27 -1.95 17.57
CA GLN A 38 9.73 -2.32 18.91
C GLN A 38 11.26 -2.20 18.98
N PRO A 39 11.83 -1.82 20.14
CA PRO A 39 13.27 -1.63 20.29
C PRO A 39 14.10 -2.83 19.81
N ASP A 40 13.64 -4.05 20.12
CA ASP A 40 14.35 -5.30 19.80
C ASP A 40 14.48 -5.57 18.29
N ASP A 41 13.57 -5.00 17.47
CA ASP A 41 13.58 -5.18 16.02
C ASP A 41 14.40 -4.11 15.28
N LYS A 42 14.80 -3.03 15.97
CA LYS A 42 15.37 -1.84 15.30
C LYS A 42 16.72 -2.11 14.66
N ASP A 43 17.62 -2.80 15.34
CA ASP A 43 18.99 -3.01 14.84
C ASP A 43 18.99 -3.86 13.58
N PHE A 44 18.30 -5.01 13.62
CA PHE A 44 18.12 -5.88 12.46
C PHE A 44 17.39 -5.18 11.31
N PHE A 45 16.34 -4.42 11.61
CA PHE A 45 15.61 -3.67 10.59
C PHE A 45 16.50 -2.64 9.92
N ARG A 46 17.23 -1.82 10.68
CA ARG A 46 18.14 -0.81 10.12
C ARG A 46 19.20 -1.45 9.24
N GLU A 47 19.91 -2.45 9.74
CA GLU A 47 20.97 -3.13 8.99
C GLU A 47 20.46 -3.67 7.65
N THR A 48 19.34 -4.41 7.69
CA THR A 48 18.79 -5.04 6.50
C THR A 48 18.21 -4.02 5.51
N ARG A 49 17.58 -2.94 5.98
CA ARG A 49 16.90 -1.97 5.10
C ARG A 49 17.88 -0.99 4.49
N GLU A 50 18.89 -0.54 5.23
CA GLU A 50 19.95 0.31 4.70
C GLU A 50 20.77 -0.43 3.64
N LYS A 51 21.08 -1.72 3.86
CA LYS A 51 21.73 -2.56 2.86
C LYS A 51 20.88 -2.74 1.60
N MET A 52 19.58 -2.98 1.76
CA MET A 52 18.65 -3.18 0.64
C MET A 52 18.44 -1.90 -0.17
N LEU A 53 18.37 -0.74 0.49
CA LEU A 53 18.09 0.55 -0.14
C LEU A 53 19.36 1.32 -0.53
N ASN A 54 20.52 0.83 -0.11
CA ASN A 54 21.85 1.41 -0.32
C ASN A 54 21.93 2.89 0.11
N LYS A 55 21.27 3.23 1.23
CA LYS A 55 21.19 4.57 1.83
C LYS A 55 20.86 4.46 3.32
N LYS A 56 21.21 5.47 4.11
CA LYS A 56 20.78 5.58 5.51
C LYS A 56 19.30 5.89 5.62
N ILE A 57 18.65 5.44 6.68
CA ILE A 57 17.20 5.67 6.90
C ILE A 57 16.88 7.17 6.94
N GLU A 58 17.75 7.96 7.56
CA GLU A 58 17.61 9.41 7.70
C GLU A 58 17.69 10.13 6.33
N GLU A 59 18.54 9.66 5.43
CA GLU A 59 18.64 10.19 4.07
C GLU A 59 17.39 9.87 3.24
N ILE A 60 16.84 8.66 3.43
CA ILE A 60 15.61 8.23 2.73
C ILE A 60 14.41 9.04 3.23
N GLU A 61 14.36 9.39 4.51
CA GLU A 61 13.31 10.24 5.06
C GLU A 61 13.20 11.59 4.34
N LEU A 62 14.34 12.24 4.09
CA LEU A 62 14.41 13.53 3.40
C LEU A 62 13.92 13.48 1.95
N GLU A 63 13.95 12.30 1.33
CA GLU A 63 13.49 12.09 -0.05
C GLU A 63 12.10 11.46 -0.11
N SER A 64 11.54 11.00 1.02
CA SER A 64 10.36 10.15 1.06
C SER A 64 9.14 10.76 0.35
N GLU A 65 8.89 12.06 0.51
CA GLU A 65 7.77 12.75 -0.14
C GLU A 65 7.91 12.81 -1.67
N LYS A 66 9.13 12.81 -2.21
CA LYS A 66 9.39 12.83 -3.66
C LYS A 66 8.90 11.55 -4.34
N TYR A 67 8.76 10.45 -3.58
CA TYR A 67 8.26 9.18 -4.09
C TYR A 67 6.73 9.10 -4.11
N ILE A 68 5.99 9.99 -3.43
CA ILE A 68 4.52 9.97 -3.42
C ILE A 68 3.96 10.23 -4.82
N PRO A 69 4.38 11.27 -5.58
CA PRO A 69 3.92 11.46 -6.96
C PRO A 69 4.26 10.27 -7.88
N ILE A 70 5.39 9.60 -7.64
CA ILE A 70 5.80 8.41 -8.39
C ILE A 70 4.83 7.26 -8.10
N LEU A 71 4.52 6.99 -6.83
CA LEU A 71 3.51 6.01 -6.43
C LEU A 71 2.16 6.35 -7.08
N GLN A 72 1.73 7.62 -7.00
CA GLN A 72 0.48 8.05 -7.60
C GLN A 72 0.47 7.78 -9.12
N LYS A 73 1.55 8.03 -9.84
CA LYS A 73 1.63 7.72 -11.28
C LYS A 73 1.46 6.22 -11.55
N GLU A 74 2.09 5.37 -10.75
CA GLU A 74 1.99 3.91 -10.88
C GLU A 74 0.61 3.36 -10.55
N LEU A 75 -0.19 4.11 -9.79
CA LEU A 75 -1.56 3.73 -9.45
C LEU A 75 -2.59 4.03 -10.56
N ASN A 76 -2.19 4.70 -11.65
CA ASN A 76 -3.09 5.10 -12.74
C ASN A 76 -3.86 3.94 -13.42
N PRO A 77 -3.30 2.75 -13.64
CA PRO A 77 -4.05 1.62 -14.20
C PRO A 77 -5.26 1.24 -13.33
N PHE A 78 -5.12 1.27 -12.01
CA PHE A 78 -6.21 0.98 -11.08
C PHE A 78 -7.29 2.05 -11.10
N ARG A 79 -6.89 3.33 -11.22
CA ARG A 79 -7.86 4.43 -11.37
C ARG A 79 -8.74 4.24 -12.60
N LYS A 80 -8.16 3.77 -13.71
CA LYS A 80 -8.91 3.50 -14.94
C LYS A 80 -9.94 2.38 -14.73
N ILE A 81 -9.56 1.31 -14.04
CA ILE A 81 -10.46 0.18 -13.73
C ILE A 81 -11.61 0.63 -12.81
N LEU A 82 -11.29 1.39 -11.76
CA LEU A 82 -12.26 1.83 -10.76
C LEU A 82 -13.17 2.97 -11.22
N LYS A 83 -12.88 3.60 -12.36
CA LYS A 83 -13.74 4.66 -12.90
C LYS A 83 -15.17 4.14 -13.14
N ASP A 84 -15.26 2.89 -13.60
CA ASP A 84 -16.51 2.26 -14.00
C ASP A 84 -16.92 1.11 -13.06
N ASN A 85 -16.17 0.86 -11.98
CA ASN A 85 -16.36 -0.27 -11.08
C ASN A 85 -16.14 0.10 -9.60
N ASP A 86 -16.89 -0.54 -8.69
CA ASP A 86 -16.70 -0.36 -7.25
C ASP A 86 -15.40 -1.01 -6.72
N PHE A 87 -15.02 -2.13 -7.32
CA PHE A 87 -13.83 -2.94 -7.03
C PHE A 87 -13.16 -3.35 -8.35
N PHE A 88 -11.96 -3.92 -8.31
CA PHE A 88 -11.25 -4.31 -9.54
C PHE A 88 -11.97 -5.38 -10.37
N SER A 89 -12.84 -6.15 -9.74
CA SER A 89 -13.70 -7.16 -10.38
C SER A 89 -15.16 -6.74 -10.56
N GLY A 90 -15.46 -5.43 -10.50
CA GLY A 90 -16.83 -4.93 -10.60
C GLY A 90 -17.43 -4.68 -9.22
N ASN A 91 -18.45 -5.45 -8.84
CA ASN A 91 -19.31 -5.11 -7.69
C ASN A 91 -18.88 -5.72 -6.35
N LYS A 92 -17.93 -6.65 -6.34
CA LYS A 92 -17.44 -7.31 -5.13
C LYS A 92 -15.92 -7.31 -5.11
N PRO A 93 -15.28 -7.22 -3.93
CA PRO A 93 -13.82 -7.29 -3.83
C PRO A 93 -13.32 -8.69 -4.19
N MET A 94 -12.19 -8.73 -4.90
CA MET A 94 -11.44 -9.94 -5.20
C MET A 94 -10.03 -9.83 -4.63
N TYR A 95 -9.24 -10.90 -4.76
CA TYR A 95 -7.87 -10.96 -4.25
C TYR A 95 -7.02 -9.74 -4.67
N CYS A 96 -7.13 -9.28 -5.90
CA CYS A 96 -6.37 -8.12 -6.39
C CYS A 96 -6.70 -6.83 -5.62
N ASP A 97 -7.94 -6.66 -5.15
CA ASP A 97 -8.30 -5.54 -4.27
C ASP A 97 -7.55 -5.66 -2.94
N TYR A 98 -7.53 -6.86 -2.35
CA TYR A 98 -6.83 -7.11 -1.08
C TYR A 98 -5.31 -6.95 -1.19
N LEU A 99 -4.72 -7.28 -2.34
CA LEU A 99 -3.28 -7.08 -2.58
C LEU A 99 -2.93 -5.59 -2.52
N LEU A 100 -3.58 -4.76 -3.32
CA LEU A 100 -3.32 -3.32 -3.31
C LEU A 100 -3.72 -2.70 -1.96
N PHE A 101 -4.83 -3.15 -1.39
CA PHE A 101 -5.32 -2.65 -0.10
C PHE A 101 -4.35 -2.98 1.03
N GLY A 102 -3.67 -4.13 0.97
CA GLY A 102 -2.62 -4.52 1.91
C GLY A 102 -1.49 -3.50 1.98
N PHE A 103 -1.03 -2.97 0.85
CA PHE A 103 -0.02 -1.89 0.82
C PHE A 103 -0.54 -0.61 1.49
N PHE A 104 -1.78 -0.22 1.22
CA PHE A 104 -2.39 0.93 1.88
C PHE A 104 -2.61 0.73 3.38
N MET A 105 -2.88 -0.50 3.83
CA MET A 105 -2.97 -0.84 5.25
C MET A 105 -1.60 -0.80 5.92
N TRP A 106 -0.56 -1.32 5.26
CA TRP A 106 0.82 -1.24 5.77
C TRP A 106 1.26 0.21 5.97
N ALA A 107 1.00 1.08 4.98
CA ALA A 107 1.26 2.50 5.09
C ALA A 107 0.45 3.15 6.22
N ARG A 108 -0.86 2.87 6.31
CA ARG A 108 -1.73 3.39 7.37
C ARG A 108 -1.23 3.02 8.76
N ASN A 109 -0.69 1.84 8.94
CA ASN A 109 -0.30 1.35 10.27
C ASN A 109 1.05 1.90 10.73
N THR A 110 1.85 2.45 9.81
CA THR A 110 3.24 2.80 10.08
C THR A 110 3.57 4.27 9.82
N SER A 111 2.83 4.96 8.95
CA SER A 111 3.13 6.31 8.50
C SER A 111 1.92 7.26 8.57
N PRO A 112 2.11 8.51 9.04
CA PRO A 112 1.09 9.56 8.95
C PRO A 112 0.97 10.18 7.55
N LYS A 113 1.83 9.81 6.59
CA LYS A 113 1.89 10.43 5.27
C LYS A 113 0.63 10.12 4.45
N GLN A 114 0.09 11.15 3.81
CA GLN A 114 -1.05 11.01 2.91
C GLN A 114 -0.59 10.57 1.52
N LEU A 115 -1.09 9.43 1.05
CA LEU A 115 -0.72 8.86 -0.25
C LEU A 115 -1.71 9.17 -1.37
N LEU A 116 -2.97 9.45 -1.02
CA LEU A 116 -4.07 9.67 -1.96
C LEU A 116 -4.81 10.96 -1.60
N ASP A 117 -5.23 11.70 -2.63
CA ASP A 117 -6.13 12.83 -2.49
C ASP A 117 -7.57 12.37 -2.22
N LYS A 118 -8.34 13.15 -1.46
CA LYS A 118 -9.75 12.80 -1.14
C LYS A 118 -10.66 12.65 -2.35
N ASN A 119 -10.35 13.38 -3.40
CA ASN A 119 -11.13 13.37 -4.64
C ASN A 119 -10.67 12.26 -5.61
N ASP A 120 -9.66 11.45 -5.23
CA ASP A 120 -9.18 10.33 -6.03
C ASP A 120 -10.20 9.17 -5.99
N VAL A 121 -10.45 8.52 -7.13
CA VAL A 121 -11.30 7.32 -7.17
C VAL A 121 -10.74 6.18 -6.29
N LEU A 122 -9.41 6.11 -6.15
CA LEU A 122 -8.76 5.17 -5.24
C LEU A 122 -9.03 5.48 -3.77
N TRP A 123 -9.27 6.75 -3.42
CA TRP A 123 -9.69 7.11 -2.07
C TRP A 123 -11.05 6.48 -1.75
N SER A 124 -12.03 6.66 -2.63
CA SER A 124 -13.38 6.11 -2.47
C SER A 124 -13.37 4.58 -2.44
N TRP A 125 -12.59 3.94 -3.32
CA TRP A 125 -12.37 2.49 -3.27
C TRP A 125 -11.74 2.03 -1.95
N ARG A 126 -10.73 2.74 -1.44
CA ARG A 126 -10.10 2.42 -0.15
C ARG A 126 -11.09 2.55 1.00
N GLN A 127 -11.99 3.54 0.98
CA GLN A 127 -13.06 3.66 1.97
C GLN A 127 -14.02 2.46 1.91
N ARG A 128 -14.38 1.97 0.72
CA ARG A 128 -15.17 0.74 0.58
C ARG A 128 -14.43 -0.46 1.19
N MET A 129 -13.15 -0.64 0.87
CA MET A 129 -12.32 -1.72 1.43
C MET A 129 -12.22 -1.67 2.96
N LEU A 130 -12.07 -0.47 3.55
CA LEU A 130 -12.03 -0.27 5.00
C LEU A 130 -13.33 -0.64 5.72
N ASN A 131 -14.46 -0.48 5.04
CA ASN A 131 -15.79 -0.77 5.58
C ASN A 131 -16.21 -2.24 5.40
N LEU A 132 -15.45 -3.06 4.65
CA LEU A 132 -15.69 -4.50 4.56
C LEU A 132 -15.57 -5.16 5.94
N PHE A 133 -16.27 -6.30 6.11
CA PHE A 133 -16.24 -7.10 7.34
C PHE A 133 -16.57 -6.27 8.59
N ASP A 134 -17.71 -5.57 8.56
CA ASP A 134 -18.18 -4.68 9.63
C ASP A 134 -17.15 -3.63 10.07
N GLY A 135 -16.33 -3.18 9.11
CA GLY A 135 -15.29 -2.20 9.33
C GLY A 135 -14.09 -2.72 10.11
N PHE A 136 -13.79 -4.02 10.06
CA PHE A 136 -12.66 -4.63 10.77
C PHE A 136 -11.34 -3.85 10.54
N ALA A 137 -11.00 -3.59 9.28
CA ALA A 137 -9.78 -2.86 8.93
C ALA A 137 -9.84 -1.40 9.41
N LYS A 138 -10.98 -0.75 9.31
CA LYS A 138 -11.18 0.64 9.80
C LYS A 138 -11.00 0.75 11.31
N LYS A 139 -11.45 -0.24 12.07
CA LYS A 139 -11.34 -0.30 13.53
C LYS A 139 -9.94 -0.70 14.02
N SER A 140 -9.08 -1.22 13.14
CA SER A 140 -7.71 -1.57 13.49
C SER A 140 -6.84 -0.34 13.76
N ASN A 141 -5.79 -0.52 14.58
CA ASN A 141 -4.79 0.51 14.85
C ASN A 141 -4.20 1.08 13.55
N GLY A 142 -3.95 2.37 13.51
CA GLY A 142 -3.29 3.05 12.40
C GLY A 142 -3.62 4.53 12.35
N TYR A 143 -2.84 5.28 11.57
CA TYR A 143 -3.05 6.70 11.37
C TYR A 143 -4.40 6.98 10.69
N GLU A 144 -5.02 8.09 11.07
CA GLU A 144 -6.23 8.55 10.39
C GLU A 144 -5.91 8.95 8.96
N ILE A 145 -6.78 8.55 8.04
CA ILE A 145 -6.64 8.92 6.64
C ILE A 145 -7.22 10.32 6.48
N LYS A 146 -6.34 11.30 6.34
CA LYS A 146 -6.70 12.73 6.35
C LYS A 146 -7.08 13.32 5.02
#